data_AF-A0A453G311-F1
#
_entry.id   AF-A0A453G311-F1
#
_cell.length_a   1.000
_cell.length_b   1.000
_cell.length_c   1.000
_cell.angle_alpha   90.00
_cell.angle_beta   90.00
_cell.angle_gamma   90.00
#
_symmetry.space_group_name_H-M   'P 1'
#
loop_
_entity.id
_entity.type
_entity.pdbx_description
1 polymer ?
#
loop_
_entity_poly.entity_id
_entity_poly.type
_entity_poly.pdbx_seq_one_letter_code
_entity_poly.pdbx_strand_id
1 'polypeptide(L)'
;MRRKMASGHSFAFLCDDVDELEHSVQQKLPMVSVVMPLKGFGEHNLQNWRTQITSLYGGPLEFLFVVESKDDPAYRAVSRLIVEYKDKLDAKVVVAGFSTTCSQKIHNQLIGVEKMHKDSKYVLFLDDDVRLHPGTVGALTKEMEKNPEIFIQTGYPLDLPSGSLGSYCIYEYHMPCSIGFATGGRTFFLWGGCMMMHADDFRQDLYGLVTALKNGGYSDDMTLAAIAGQHKRLITSPPVAVFPHPLASDLSFSRYWNYLRKQTFVLESYVSKVNWIMNRALFGVHFYLSWGFVCPYVMALVHIATTLRAPYSAIVKEAAGSSCGLKLVSFLLICTLTELVSMWNLTRVEIQLCNMLSPEGPQDSLRSYNWGLVSASSKAPTQYSFRHLCRHDLLNYVFVGLEFQVFVAVLVDNFLYPISAIRSHFSQSINWSGIRYYLRDGKISKIERENSSKYTDLGGKHLYGKKTYPAGKSLLGYLSISLAQWHQPKKYDV
;
A
#
# COMPACT_ATOMS: atom_id res chain seq x y z
N MET A 1 22.22 10.08 6.49
CA MET A 1 22.39 9.63 5.08
C MET A 1 23.04 10.66 4.14
N ARG A 2 22.34 11.67 3.55
CA ARG A 2 22.92 12.55 2.49
C ARG A 2 24.28 13.18 2.81
N ARG A 3 24.42 13.78 4.01
CA ARG A 3 25.68 14.41 4.44
C ARG A 3 26.84 13.39 4.49
N LYS A 4 26.56 12.15 4.89
CA LYS A 4 27.55 11.06 4.99
C LYS A 4 27.94 10.52 3.62
N MET A 5 26.96 10.35 2.71
CA MET A 5 27.26 10.00 1.32
C MET A 5 28.14 11.06 0.66
N ALA A 6 27.83 12.35 0.89
CA ALA A 6 28.64 13.46 0.39
C ALA A 6 30.05 13.52 1.01
N SER A 7 30.25 12.99 2.22
CA SER A 7 31.56 12.89 2.86
C SER A 7 32.33 11.60 2.49
N GLY A 8 31.86 10.83 1.50
CA GLY A 8 32.52 9.63 1.00
C GLY A 8 32.09 8.30 1.63
N HIS A 9 31.11 8.28 2.53
CA HIS A 9 30.58 7.03 3.10
C HIS A 9 29.56 6.40 2.14
N SER A 10 30.03 5.52 1.25
CA SER A 10 29.19 4.83 0.25
C SER A 10 28.11 3.91 0.84
N PHE A 11 28.29 3.41 2.07
CA PHE A 11 27.35 2.53 2.77
C PHE A 11 26.38 3.27 3.71
N ALA A 12 26.32 4.60 3.64
CA ALA A 12 25.46 5.40 4.52
C ALA A 12 23.95 5.11 4.40
N PHE A 13 23.54 4.34 3.38
CA PHE A 13 22.18 3.85 3.19
C PHE A 13 21.87 2.56 3.99
N LEU A 14 22.92 1.84 4.41
CA LEU A 14 22.85 0.59 5.16
C LEU A 14 23.08 0.83 6.66
N CYS A 15 24.15 1.54 7.02
CA CYS A 15 24.52 1.83 8.40
C CYS A 15 25.06 3.24 8.54
N ASP A 16 25.06 3.74 9.78
CA ASP A 16 25.60 5.06 10.09
C ASP A 16 27.11 5.02 10.32
N ASP A 17 27.61 3.89 10.84
CA ASP A 17 29.00 3.60 11.16
C ASP A 17 29.45 2.38 10.35
N VAL A 18 30.54 2.52 9.60
CA VAL A 18 31.07 1.47 8.71
C VAL A 18 31.60 0.29 9.54
N ASP A 19 32.06 0.54 10.76
CA ASP A 19 32.61 -0.50 11.63
C ASP A 19 31.51 -1.51 12.05
N GLU A 20 30.22 -1.12 11.95
CA GLU A 20 29.11 -2.06 12.12
C GLU A 20 29.14 -3.19 11.07
N LEU A 21 29.75 -2.98 9.90
CA LEU A 21 29.86 -3.97 8.83
C LEU A 21 31.03 -4.94 9.02
N GLU A 22 31.86 -4.76 10.05
CA GLU A 22 32.94 -5.68 10.35
C GLU A 22 32.40 -7.10 10.61
N HIS A 23 33.15 -8.09 10.14
CA HIS A 23 32.79 -9.50 10.31
C HIS A 23 32.56 -9.87 11.80
N SER A 24 33.37 -9.31 12.70
CA SER A 24 33.30 -9.53 14.15
C SER A 24 31.96 -9.06 14.76
N VAL A 25 31.34 -8.05 14.15
CA VAL A 25 30.03 -7.51 14.53
C VAL A 25 28.93 -8.31 13.85
N GLN A 26 29.04 -8.54 12.54
CA GLN A 26 28.03 -9.23 11.74
C GLN A 26 27.79 -10.68 12.21
N GLN A 27 28.84 -11.40 12.65
CA GLN A 27 28.72 -12.75 13.20
C GLN A 27 27.87 -12.84 14.48
N LYS A 28 27.71 -11.73 15.22
CA LYS A 28 26.91 -11.68 16.46
C LYS A 28 25.44 -11.37 16.18
N LEU A 29 25.10 -11.03 14.93
CA LEU A 29 23.73 -10.70 14.57
C LEU A 29 22.84 -11.94 14.66
N PRO A 30 21.60 -11.79 15.14
CA PRO A 30 20.71 -12.91 15.36
C PRO A 30 20.23 -13.53 14.05
N MET A 31 19.83 -14.79 14.09
CA MET A 31 19.17 -15.42 12.94
C MET A 31 17.77 -14.84 12.73
N VAL A 32 17.44 -14.55 11.47
CA VAL A 32 16.10 -14.10 11.04
C VAL A 32 15.55 -15.09 10.02
N SER A 33 14.35 -15.62 10.30
CA SER A 33 13.58 -16.38 9.32
C SER A 33 12.63 -15.45 8.57
N VAL A 34 12.70 -15.44 7.25
CA VAL A 34 11.84 -14.65 6.37
C VAL A 34 10.75 -15.56 5.81
N VAL A 35 9.49 -15.31 6.18
CA VAL A 35 8.34 -16.10 5.75
C VAL A 35 7.55 -15.30 4.70
N MET A 36 7.46 -15.86 3.50
CA MET A 36 6.82 -15.22 2.35
C MET A 36 5.60 -16.05 1.90
N PRO A 37 4.37 -15.70 2.30
CA PRO A 37 3.16 -16.33 1.76
C PRO A 37 2.97 -15.93 0.29
N LEU A 38 2.99 -16.92 -0.61
CA LEU A 38 2.88 -16.72 -2.05
C LEU A 38 1.55 -17.22 -2.63
N LYS A 39 1.12 -16.61 -3.74
CA LYS A 39 -0.03 -17.07 -4.54
C LYS A 39 0.01 -16.59 -5.97
N GLY A 40 -0.05 -17.49 -6.95
CA GLY A 40 -0.01 -17.10 -8.35
C GLY A 40 1.31 -16.43 -8.74
N PHE A 41 1.42 -15.97 -9.98
CA PHE A 41 2.65 -15.40 -10.52
C PHE A 41 2.32 -14.26 -11.48
N GLY A 42 2.73 -13.05 -11.12
CA GLY A 42 2.56 -11.81 -11.88
C GLY A 42 3.88 -11.29 -12.46
N GLU A 43 3.80 -10.27 -13.30
CA GLU A 43 4.92 -9.72 -14.09
C GLU A 43 6.12 -9.28 -13.22
N HIS A 44 5.85 -8.65 -12.07
CA HIS A 44 6.90 -8.09 -11.21
C HIS A 44 7.39 -9.02 -10.10
N ASN A 45 6.73 -10.16 -9.86
CA ASN A 45 7.04 -11.02 -8.72
C ASN A 45 8.50 -11.48 -8.71
N LEU A 46 9.04 -11.93 -9.86
CA LEU A 46 10.42 -12.42 -9.90
C LEU A 46 11.44 -11.33 -9.53
N GLN A 47 11.20 -10.10 -9.96
CA GLN A 47 12.06 -8.97 -9.61
C GLN A 47 11.95 -8.62 -8.13
N ASN A 48 10.74 -8.58 -7.59
CA ASN A 48 10.49 -8.33 -6.17
C ASN A 48 11.16 -9.40 -5.29
N TRP A 49 10.96 -10.68 -5.62
CA TRP A 49 11.56 -11.80 -4.89
C TRP A 49 13.08 -11.74 -4.89
N ARG A 50 13.70 -11.34 -6.02
CA ARG A 50 15.14 -11.10 -6.08
C ARG A 50 15.59 -10.00 -5.11
N THR A 51 14.84 -8.89 -5.00
CA THR A 51 15.15 -7.85 -4.00
C THR A 51 14.98 -8.34 -2.57
N GLN A 52 14.01 -9.22 -2.31
CA GLN A 52 13.72 -9.75 -0.97
C GLN A 52 14.79 -10.74 -0.49
N ILE A 53 15.33 -11.59 -1.39
CA ILE A 53 16.40 -12.54 -1.04
C ILE A 53 17.81 -11.93 -1.07
N THR A 54 17.98 -10.78 -1.74
CA THR A 54 19.29 -10.11 -1.86
C THR A 54 19.44 -9.06 -0.76
N SER A 55 19.62 -9.52 0.48
CA SER A 55 19.85 -8.66 1.65
C SER A 55 21.35 -8.46 1.93
N LEU A 56 21.70 -7.29 2.47
CA LEU A 56 23.03 -6.98 3.00
C LEU A 56 23.11 -7.17 4.53
N TYR A 57 22.14 -7.86 5.12
CA TYR A 57 22.23 -8.29 6.51
C TYR A 57 23.26 -9.42 6.65
N GLY A 58 24.28 -9.23 7.50
CA GLY A 58 25.36 -10.21 7.66
C GLY A 58 25.12 -11.29 8.71
N GLY A 59 23.98 -11.27 9.40
CA GLY A 59 23.55 -12.39 10.25
C GLY A 59 22.91 -13.53 9.43
N PRO A 60 22.65 -14.69 10.04
CA PRO A 60 22.04 -15.82 9.35
C PRO A 60 20.61 -15.51 8.89
N LEU A 61 20.30 -15.84 7.63
CA LEU A 61 18.98 -15.70 7.02
C LEU A 61 18.46 -17.04 6.52
N GLU A 62 17.22 -17.36 6.85
CA GLU A 62 16.47 -18.47 6.24
C GLU A 62 15.27 -17.89 5.48
N PHE A 63 15.02 -18.33 4.24
CA PHE A 63 13.87 -17.89 3.45
C PHE A 63 12.88 -19.04 3.23
N LEU A 64 11.65 -18.86 3.71
CA LEU A 64 10.56 -19.82 3.57
C LEU A 64 9.50 -19.26 2.63
N PHE A 65 9.48 -19.76 1.40
CA PHE A 65 8.45 -19.43 0.42
C PHE A 65 7.28 -20.38 0.58
N VAL A 66 6.13 -19.87 1.04
CA VAL A 66 5.01 -20.72 1.46
C VAL A 66 3.85 -20.62 0.47
N VAL A 67 3.51 -21.74 -0.18
CA VAL A 67 2.37 -21.86 -1.10
C VAL A 67 1.32 -22.80 -0.54
N GLU A 68 0.07 -22.66 -0.98
CA GLU A 68 -1.00 -23.58 -0.57
C GLU A 68 -0.86 -24.98 -1.21
N SER A 69 -0.31 -25.07 -2.42
CA SER A 69 -0.18 -26.32 -3.19
C SER A 69 0.96 -26.24 -4.21
N LYS A 70 1.39 -27.39 -4.75
CA LYS A 70 2.38 -27.46 -5.84
C LYS A 70 1.82 -27.00 -7.19
N ASP A 71 0.49 -26.92 -7.31
CA ASP A 71 -0.20 -26.46 -8.51
C ASP A 71 -0.25 -24.93 -8.59
N ASP A 72 0.09 -24.25 -7.49
CA ASP A 72 0.23 -22.80 -7.49
C ASP A 72 1.32 -22.35 -8.48
N PRO A 73 1.04 -21.41 -9.41
CA PRO A 73 2.03 -20.89 -10.35
C PRO A 73 3.31 -20.35 -9.68
N ALA A 74 3.21 -19.85 -8.44
CA ALA A 74 4.36 -19.38 -7.68
C ALA A 74 5.38 -20.49 -7.40
N TYR A 75 4.92 -21.72 -7.14
CA TYR A 75 5.77 -22.86 -6.74
C TYR A 75 6.88 -23.11 -7.76
N ARG A 76 6.53 -23.19 -9.04
CA ARG A 76 7.50 -23.45 -10.12
C ARG A 76 8.44 -22.27 -10.33
N ALA A 77 7.93 -21.04 -10.23
CA ALA A 77 8.74 -19.85 -10.42
C ALA A 77 9.80 -19.71 -9.31
N VAL A 78 9.39 -19.85 -8.05
CA VAL A 78 10.29 -19.72 -6.90
C VAL A 78 11.27 -20.89 -6.78
N SER A 79 10.84 -22.11 -7.14
CA SER A 79 11.76 -23.26 -7.18
C SER A 79 12.92 -23.03 -8.15
N ARG A 80 12.66 -22.41 -9.31
CA ARG A 80 13.72 -22.03 -10.26
C ARG A 80 14.61 -20.92 -9.74
N LEU A 81 14.03 -19.93 -9.07
CA LEU A 81 14.78 -18.84 -8.45
C LEU A 81 15.77 -19.37 -7.41
N ILE A 82 15.36 -20.29 -6.53
CA ILE A 82 16.24 -20.89 -5.52
C ILE A 82 17.42 -21.61 -6.18
N VAL A 83 17.16 -22.39 -7.24
CA VAL A 83 18.22 -23.11 -7.98
C VAL A 83 19.22 -22.15 -8.64
N GLU A 84 18.78 -20.98 -9.11
CA GLU A 84 19.65 -19.94 -9.69
C GLU A 84 20.72 -19.45 -8.69
N TYR A 85 20.37 -19.39 -7.40
CA TYR A 85 21.24 -18.90 -6.34
C TYR A 85 22.12 -19.99 -5.69
N LYS A 86 21.88 -21.27 -5.99
CA LYS A 86 22.67 -22.42 -5.51
C LYS A 86 22.85 -22.38 -3.99
N ASP A 87 24.05 -22.71 -3.49
CA ASP A 87 24.39 -22.78 -2.07
C ASP A 87 24.58 -21.40 -1.41
N LYS A 88 24.34 -20.28 -2.13
CA LYS A 88 24.48 -18.93 -1.60
C LYS A 88 23.26 -18.45 -0.80
N LEU A 89 22.18 -19.24 -0.82
CA LEU A 89 20.89 -18.87 -0.25
C LEU A 89 20.33 -20.05 0.54
N ASP A 90 20.10 -19.87 1.84
CA ASP A 90 19.31 -20.82 2.63
C ASP A 90 17.83 -20.53 2.39
N ALA A 91 17.25 -21.20 1.39
CA ALA A 91 15.86 -21.03 1.00
C ALA A 91 15.17 -22.35 0.69
N LYS A 92 13.89 -22.44 1.06
CA LYS A 92 13.05 -23.60 0.76
C LYS A 92 11.62 -23.20 0.41
N VAL A 93 10.98 -24.03 -0.41
CA VAL A 93 9.55 -23.91 -0.71
C VAL A 93 8.77 -24.82 0.23
N VAL A 94 7.81 -24.25 0.95
CA VAL A 94 6.94 -24.96 1.88
C VAL A 94 5.53 -25.04 1.29
N VAL A 95 4.95 -26.24 1.26
CA VAL A 95 3.56 -26.45 0.86
C VAL A 95 2.70 -26.53 2.11
N ALA A 96 1.90 -25.49 2.37
CA ALA A 96 1.09 -25.35 3.58
C ALA A 96 -0.23 -26.11 3.54
N GLY A 97 -0.70 -26.50 2.36
CA GLY A 97 -2.05 -27.01 2.18
C GLY A 97 -3.09 -25.89 2.28
N PHE A 98 -4.36 -26.29 2.30
CA PHE A 98 -5.49 -25.38 2.28
C PHE A 98 -5.93 -24.99 3.68
N SER A 99 -6.17 -23.69 3.90
CA SER A 99 -6.76 -23.19 5.13
C SER A 99 -8.21 -23.65 5.32
N THR A 100 -8.61 -23.87 6.57
CA THR A 100 -9.99 -24.27 6.93
C THR A 100 -10.63 -23.31 7.94
N THR A 101 -9.82 -22.63 8.76
CA THR A 101 -10.29 -21.80 9.88
C THR A 101 -9.88 -20.34 9.78
N CYS A 102 -8.91 -20.01 8.92
CA CYS A 102 -8.38 -18.65 8.75
C CYS A 102 -8.14 -18.32 7.26
N SER A 103 -7.71 -17.10 6.96
CA SER A 103 -7.34 -16.74 5.59
C SER A 103 -6.15 -17.58 5.11
N GLN A 104 -6.06 -17.82 3.80
CA GLN A 104 -4.97 -18.61 3.25
C GLN A 104 -3.60 -17.94 3.47
N LYS A 105 -3.54 -16.60 3.49
CA LYS A 105 -2.33 -15.85 3.84
C LYS A 105 -1.87 -16.20 5.27
N ILE A 106 -2.76 -16.07 6.24
CA ILE A 106 -2.47 -16.39 7.65
C ILE A 106 -2.07 -17.86 7.80
N HIS A 107 -2.79 -18.79 7.17
CA HIS A 107 -2.45 -20.21 7.21
C HIS A 107 -1.02 -20.46 6.69
N ASN A 108 -0.65 -19.86 5.56
CA ASN A 108 0.69 -19.96 5.02
C ASN A 108 1.74 -19.35 5.96
N GLN A 109 1.46 -18.19 6.56
CA GLN A 109 2.36 -17.58 7.56
C GLN A 109 2.58 -18.50 8.76
N LEU A 110 1.52 -19.08 9.33
CA LEU A 110 1.60 -19.97 10.48
C LEU A 110 2.37 -21.26 10.16
N ILE A 111 2.14 -21.86 8.98
CA ILE A 111 2.93 -23.03 8.56
C ILE A 111 4.40 -22.64 8.32
N GLY A 112 4.68 -21.44 7.79
CA GLY A 112 6.03 -20.92 7.66
C GLY A 112 6.75 -20.84 9.01
N VAL A 113 6.07 -20.28 10.03
CA VAL A 113 6.56 -20.22 11.41
C VAL A 113 6.79 -21.61 11.99
N GLU A 114 5.89 -22.58 11.77
CA GLU A 114 6.08 -23.96 12.23
C GLU A 114 7.31 -24.64 11.60
N LYS A 115 7.74 -24.18 10.42
CA LYS A 115 8.88 -24.74 9.66
C LYS A 115 10.16 -23.90 9.74
N MET A 116 10.11 -22.76 10.44
CA MET A 116 11.25 -21.86 10.60
C MET A 116 12.35 -22.52 11.43
N HIS A 117 13.58 -22.09 11.23
CA HIS A 117 14.73 -22.63 11.95
C HIS A 117 14.57 -22.41 13.46
N LYS A 118 14.88 -23.44 14.24
CA LYS A 118 14.71 -23.44 15.71
C LYS A 118 15.50 -22.34 16.43
N ASP A 119 16.61 -21.91 15.84
CA ASP A 119 17.50 -20.89 16.41
C ASP A 119 17.16 -19.47 15.92
N SER A 120 16.11 -19.31 15.10
CA SER A 120 15.62 -17.99 14.69
C SER A 120 15.19 -17.20 15.92
N LYS A 121 15.75 -16.00 16.09
CA LYS A 121 15.33 -15.05 17.13
C LYS A 121 14.13 -14.23 16.66
N TYR A 122 14.12 -13.87 15.39
CA TYR A 122 13.06 -13.10 14.76
C TYR A 122 12.46 -13.82 13.56
N VAL A 123 11.19 -13.55 13.30
CA VAL A 123 10.49 -13.89 12.07
C VAL A 123 10.08 -12.60 11.36
N LEU A 124 10.33 -12.54 10.05
CA LEU A 124 9.96 -11.44 9.17
C LEU A 124 8.95 -11.94 8.14
N PHE A 125 7.72 -11.43 8.19
CA PHE A 125 6.71 -11.67 7.16
C PHE A 125 6.81 -10.61 6.07
N LEU A 126 6.80 -11.03 4.81
CA LEU A 126 6.80 -10.13 3.66
C LEU A 126 5.72 -10.53 2.67
N ASP A 127 4.97 -9.54 2.17
CA ASP A 127 4.13 -9.73 0.98
C ASP A 127 5.01 -9.94 -0.26
N ASP A 128 4.46 -10.60 -1.27
CA ASP A 128 5.22 -11.07 -2.42
C ASP A 128 5.35 -10.05 -3.57
N ASP A 129 4.81 -8.85 -3.35
CA ASP A 129 4.58 -7.78 -4.33
C ASP A 129 5.38 -6.49 -4.05
N VAL A 130 6.25 -6.49 -3.02
CA VAL A 130 7.03 -5.30 -2.63
C VAL A 130 8.51 -5.40 -2.99
N ARG A 131 9.09 -4.25 -3.36
CA ARG A 131 10.54 -4.12 -3.60
C ARG A 131 11.24 -3.74 -2.31
N LEU A 132 12.03 -4.67 -1.77
CA LEU A 132 12.81 -4.44 -0.55
C LEU A 132 14.12 -3.70 -0.83
N HIS A 133 14.55 -2.92 0.15
CA HIS A 133 15.89 -2.34 0.14
C HIS A 133 16.89 -3.34 0.70
N PRO A 134 18.15 -3.36 0.22
CA PRO A 134 19.13 -4.34 0.67
C PRO A 134 19.37 -4.32 2.19
N GLY A 135 19.25 -3.13 2.82
CA GLY A 135 19.43 -2.93 4.26
C GLY A 135 18.18 -3.14 5.12
N THR A 136 17.03 -3.49 4.55
CA THR A 136 15.75 -3.56 5.28
C THR A 136 15.79 -4.51 6.48
N VAL A 137 16.29 -5.74 6.29
CA VAL A 137 16.35 -6.73 7.38
C VAL A 137 17.26 -6.25 8.50
N GLY A 138 18.42 -5.69 8.16
CA GLY A 138 19.35 -5.14 9.16
C GLY A 138 18.76 -3.96 9.93
N ALA A 139 18.05 -3.05 9.26
CA ALA A 139 17.41 -1.90 9.91
C ALA A 139 16.31 -2.32 10.90
N LEU A 140 15.49 -3.32 10.53
CA LEU A 140 14.48 -3.88 11.42
C LEU A 140 15.16 -4.60 12.60
N THR A 141 16.07 -5.53 12.34
CA THR A 141 16.77 -6.26 13.41
C THR A 141 17.48 -5.31 14.39
N LYS A 142 18.13 -4.26 13.89
CA LYS A 142 18.84 -3.28 14.73
C LYS A 142 17.91 -2.60 15.74
N GLU A 143 16.70 -2.22 15.32
CA GLU A 143 15.74 -1.60 16.23
C GLU A 143 15.10 -2.62 17.19
N MET A 144 14.85 -3.86 16.75
CA MET A 144 14.44 -4.95 17.66
C MET A 144 15.50 -5.23 18.74
N GLU A 145 16.79 -5.31 18.39
CA GLU A 145 17.88 -5.54 19.35
C GLU A 145 18.03 -4.36 20.32
N LYS A 146 17.85 -3.13 19.84
CA LYS A 146 17.93 -1.92 20.65
C LYS A 146 16.76 -1.80 21.63
N ASN A 147 15.59 -2.27 21.26
CA ASN A 147 14.41 -2.25 22.12
C ASN A 147 13.62 -3.57 22.03
N PRO A 148 13.95 -4.56 22.90
CA PRO A 148 13.27 -5.84 22.95
C PRO A 148 11.79 -5.79 23.39
N GLU A 149 11.28 -4.62 23.83
CA GLU A 149 9.85 -4.46 24.13
C GLU A 149 8.99 -4.25 22.88
N ILE A 150 9.62 -4.02 21.72
CA ILE A 150 8.89 -3.92 20.45
C ILE A 150 8.26 -5.28 20.16
N PHE A 151 6.93 -5.28 20.07
CA PHE A 151 6.18 -6.49 19.74
C PHE A 151 6.14 -6.72 18.23
N ILE A 152 5.98 -5.65 17.45
CA ILE A 152 5.96 -5.72 15.99
C ILE A 152 6.68 -4.51 15.41
N GLN A 153 7.55 -4.75 14.44
CA GLN A 153 8.01 -3.71 13.52
C GLN A 153 7.35 -3.86 12.17
N THR A 154 6.85 -2.75 11.63
CA THR A 154 6.23 -2.71 10.30
C THR A 154 7.00 -1.81 9.35
N GLY A 155 6.93 -2.12 8.06
CA GLY A 155 7.18 -1.12 7.02
C GLY A 155 5.89 -0.67 6.36
N TYR A 156 5.99 0.16 5.33
CA TYR A 156 4.85 0.65 4.55
C TYR A 156 5.14 0.68 3.05
N PRO A 157 4.13 0.47 2.19
CA PRO A 157 4.29 0.63 0.76
C PRO A 157 4.31 2.12 0.41
N LEU A 158 5.15 2.47 -0.56
CA LEU A 158 5.06 3.72 -1.31
C LEU A 158 4.43 3.38 -2.66
N ASP A 159 3.13 3.60 -2.75
CA ASP A 159 2.40 3.35 -3.98
C ASP A 159 2.85 4.27 -5.11
N LEU A 160 3.11 3.71 -6.29
CA LEU A 160 3.47 4.46 -7.48
C LEU A 160 2.33 4.32 -8.50
N PRO A 161 1.29 5.17 -8.42
CA PRO A 161 0.16 5.14 -9.34
C PRO A 161 0.60 5.45 -10.76
N SER A 162 0.01 4.71 -11.71
CA SER A 162 0.15 5.00 -13.13
C SER A 162 -1.23 5.08 -13.77
N GLY A 163 -1.49 6.14 -14.52
CA GLY A 163 -2.54 6.22 -15.57
C GLY A 163 -4.03 6.22 -15.19
N SER A 164 -4.48 5.42 -14.21
CA SER A 164 -5.90 5.20 -13.92
C SER A 164 -6.35 5.84 -12.60
N LEU A 165 -7.59 6.36 -12.56
CA LEU A 165 -8.13 6.94 -11.32
C LEU A 165 -8.10 5.94 -10.14
N GLY A 166 -8.36 4.65 -10.41
CA GLY A 166 -8.33 3.62 -9.38
C GLY A 166 -6.93 3.38 -8.78
N SER A 167 -5.84 3.58 -9.52
CA SER A 167 -4.49 3.49 -8.92
C SER A 167 -4.20 4.69 -8.03
N TYR A 168 -4.68 5.88 -8.38
CA TYR A 168 -4.61 7.06 -7.51
C TYR A 168 -5.44 6.91 -6.24
N CYS A 169 -6.59 6.24 -6.33
CA CYS A 169 -7.44 5.88 -5.21
C CYS A 169 -6.68 4.98 -4.20
N ILE A 170 -6.02 3.92 -4.68
CA ILE A 170 -5.19 3.05 -3.82
C ILE A 170 -4.05 3.84 -3.17
N TYR A 171 -3.35 4.64 -3.96
CA TYR A 171 -2.28 5.51 -3.47
C TYR A 171 -2.77 6.41 -2.34
N GLU A 172 -3.89 7.12 -2.53
CA GLU A 172 -4.48 7.99 -1.51
C GLU A 172 -4.84 7.22 -0.24
N TYR A 173 -5.46 6.05 -0.39
CA TYR A 173 -5.84 5.20 0.73
C TYR A 173 -4.65 4.79 1.61
N HIS A 174 -3.47 4.59 1.03
CA HIS A 174 -2.26 4.22 1.78
C HIS A 174 -1.44 5.43 2.28
N MET A 175 -1.65 6.65 1.79
CA MET A 175 -0.92 7.84 2.26
C MET A 175 -0.95 8.03 3.79
N PRO A 176 -2.04 7.72 4.53
CA PRO A 176 -2.03 7.77 6.00
C PRO A 176 -0.96 6.88 6.66
N CYS A 177 -0.50 5.80 6.01
CA CYS A 177 0.59 4.97 6.54
C CYS A 177 1.88 5.75 6.77
N SER A 178 2.15 6.77 5.95
CA SER A 178 3.31 7.65 6.07
C SER A 178 3.36 8.47 7.36
N ILE A 179 2.22 8.62 8.06
CA ILE A 179 2.15 9.27 9.39
C ILE A 179 3.04 8.54 10.40
N GLY A 180 3.21 7.22 10.27
CA GLY A 180 4.08 6.42 11.14
C GLY A 180 5.54 6.90 11.16
N PHE A 181 6.00 7.56 10.10
CA PHE A 181 7.35 8.14 10.04
C PHE A 181 7.45 9.49 10.78
N ALA A 182 6.36 10.22 10.97
CA ALA A 182 6.33 11.51 11.65
C ALA A 182 6.33 11.40 13.18
N THR A 183 5.95 10.25 13.73
CA THR A 183 5.77 10.01 15.18
C THR A 183 6.99 9.39 15.86
N GLY A 184 8.19 9.54 15.27
CA GLY A 184 9.40 8.88 15.77
C GLY A 184 9.34 7.36 15.67
N GLY A 185 8.56 6.84 14.70
CA GLY A 185 8.41 5.42 14.42
C GLY A 185 7.32 4.72 15.23
N ARG A 186 6.80 5.30 16.32
CA ARG A 186 5.70 4.67 17.07
C ARG A 186 4.39 4.81 16.30
N THR A 187 3.69 3.71 16.05
CA THR A 187 2.50 3.72 15.18
C THR A 187 1.41 2.79 15.70
N PHE A 188 0.18 3.04 15.26
CA PHE A 188 -0.97 2.15 15.42
C PHE A 188 -1.41 1.53 14.09
N PHE A 189 -0.85 2.02 12.97
CA PHE A 189 -1.13 1.51 11.63
C PHE A 189 -0.17 0.35 11.36
N LEU A 190 -0.64 -0.87 11.51
CA LEU A 190 0.12 -2.06 11.11
C LEU A 190 -0.21 -2.38 9.65
N TRP A 191 0.80 -2.68 8.84
CA TRP A 191 0.61 -3.14 7.47
C TRP A 191 1.16 -4.55 7.31
N GLY A 192 0.30 -5.48 6.87
CA GLY A 192 0.62 -6.91 6.79
C GLY A 192 1.67 -7.29 5.74
N GLY A 193 2.17 -6.34 4.95
CA GLY A 193 3.13 -6.59 3.87
C GLY A 193 4.60 -6.57 4.29
N CYS A 194 4.91 -6.10 5.50
CA CYS A 194 6.23 -6.22 6.10
C CYS A 194 6.10 -6.16 7.62
N MET A 195 6.26 -7.30 8.32
CA MET A 195 6.15 -7.37 9.77
C MET A 195 7.28 -8.22 10.37
N MET A 196 8.14 -7.61 11.21
CA MET A 196 9.13 -8.33 12.01
C MET A 196 8.64 -8.50 13.45
N MET A 197 8.76 -9.71 13.98
CA MET A 197 8.29 -10.11 15.31
C MET A 197 9.27 -11.07 15.98
N HIS A 198 9.19 -11.22 17.29
CA HIS A 198 9.92 -12.25 18.01
C HIS A 198 9.43 -13.64 17.62
N ALA A 199 10.35 -14.55 17.29
CA ALA A 199 10.02 -15.92 16.95
C ALA A 199 9.36 -16.66 18.13
N ASP A 200 9.79 -16.34 19.36
CA ASP A 200 9.28 -16.95 20.58
C ASP A 200 7.82 -16.58 20.89
N ASP A 201 7.37 -15.39 20.46
CA ASP A 201 5.97 -14.98 20.61
C ASP A 201 5.03 -15.96 19.89
N PHE A 202 5.47 -16.48 18.74
CA PHE A 202 4.73 -17.52 18.03
C PHE A 202 4.90 -18.90 18.65
N ARG A 203 6.13 -19.30 19.01
CA ARG A 203 6.40 -20.63 19.57
C ARG A 203 5.64 -20.88 20.86
N GLN A 204 5.45 -19.84 21.67
CA GLN A 204 4.79 -19.90 22.97
C GLN A 204 3.32 -19.44 22.92
N ASP A 205 2.81 -19.09 21.73
CA ASP A 205 1.48 -18.48 21.55
C ASP A 205 1.23 -17.31 22.52
N LEU A 206 2.24 -16.43 22.67
CA LEU A 206 2.14 -15.32 23.60
C LEU A 206 0.97 -14.42 23.22
N TYR A 207 0.24 -13.96 24.23
CA TYR A 207 -0.97 -13.16 24.07
C TYR A 207 -2.08 -13.87 23.26
N GLY A 208 -1.96 -15.18 23.03
CA GLY A 208 -2.87 -15.95 22.19
C GLY A 208 -2.81 -15.58 20.71
N LEU A 209 -1.67 -15.05 20.21
CA LEU A 209 -1.58 -14.54 18.84
C LEU A 209 -1.74 -15.63 17.78
N VAL A 210 -1.16 -16.81 17.99
CA VAL A 210 -1.31 -17.96 17.07
C VAL A 210 -2.74 -18.46 17.15
N THR A 211 -3.28 -18.59 18.36
CA THR A 211 -4.69 -18.98 18.57
C THR A 211 -5.65 -18.02 17.87
N ALA A 212 -5.43 -16.71 17.98
CA ALA A 212 -6.25 -15.67 17.37
C ALA A 212 -6.20 -15.70 15.84
N LEU A 213 -5.00 -15.81 15.27
CA LEU A 213 -4.79 -15.90 13.83
C LEU A 213 -5.37 -17.19 13.25
N LYS A 214 -5.14 -18.33 13.92
CA LYS A 214 -5.59 -19.66 13.47
C LYS A 214 -7.10 -19.84 13.56
N ASN A 215 -7.75 -19.30 14.59
CA ASN A 215 -9.16 -19.59 14.91
C ASN A 215 -10.11 -18.48 14.44
N GLY A 216 -10.16 -18.25 13.13
CA GLY A 216 -11.11 -17.32 12.51
C GLY A 216 -10.49 -16.06 11.91
N GLY A 217 -9.17 -15.87 12.03
CA GLY A 217 -8.49 -14.65 11.56
C GLY A 217 -8.59 -14.47 10.04
N TYR A 218 -8.99 -13.27 9.62
CA TYR A 218 -9.01 -12.87 8.20
C TYR A 218 -7.82 -11.98 7.83
N SER A 219 -7.61 -10.90 8.58
CA SER A 219 -6.51 -9.93 8.40
C SER A 219 -5.47 -10.16 9.48
N ASP A 220 -4.23 -10.44 9.09
CA ASP A 220 -3.09 -10.60 9.99
C ASP A 220 -2.80 -9.29 10.73
N ASP A 221 -2.66 -8.19 9.98
CA ASP A 221 -2.39 -6.86 10.52
C ASP A 221 -3.43 -6.36 11.53
N MET A 222 -4.73 -6.34 11.18
CA MET A 222 -5.77 -5.85 12.10
C MET A 222 -5.89 -6.74 13.34
N THR A 223 -5.70 -8.05 13.18
CA THR A 223 -5.72 -8.99 14.31
C THR A 223 -4.54 -8.73 15.25
N LEU A 224 -3.34 -8.59 14.70
CA LEU A 224 -2.12 -8.33 15.46
C LEU A 224 -2.12 -6.93 16.10
N ALA A 225 -2.63 -5.91 15.41
CA ALA A 225 -2.82 -4.57 15.95
C ALA A 225 -3.82 -4.57 17.13
N ALA A 226 -4.90 -5.35 17.03
CA ALA A 226 -5.85 -5.50 18.12
C ALA A 226 -5.23 -6.19 19.35
N ILE A 227 -4.45 -7.25 19.14
CA ILE A 227 -3.70 -7.94 20.22
C ILE A 227 -2.72 -6.96 20.86
N ALA A 228 -1.95 -6.23 20.07
CA ALA A 228 -1.00 -5.24 20.56
C ALA A 228 -1.71 -4.17 21.41
N GLY A 229 -2.83 -3.62 20.94
CA GLY A 229 -3.64 -2.65 21.68
C GLY A 229 -4.18 -3.21 23.00
N GLN A 230 -4.73 -4.43 22.98
CA GLN A 230 -5.29 -5.10 24.14
C GLN A 230 -4.24 -5.37 25.23
N HIS A 231 -3.03 -5.77 24.81
CA HIS A 231 -1.92 -6.10 25.70
C HIS A 231 -0.95 -4.93 25.90
N LYS A 232 -1.28 -3.73 25.41
CA LYS A 232 -0.47 -2.49 25.48
C LYS A 232 0.96 -2.69 24.97
N ARG A 233 1.12 -3.52 23.94
CA ARG A 233 2.41 -3.80 23.32
C ARG A 233 2.77 -2.76 22.28
N LEU A 234 4.07 -2.61 22.04
CA LEU A 234 4.62 -1.55 21.20
C LEU A 234 4.69 -2.01 19.74
N ILE A 235 4.11 -1.21 18.83
CA ILE A 235 4.31 -1.32 17.39
C ILE A 235 5.17 -0.14 16.94
N THR A 236 6.22 -0.42 16.16
CA THR A 236 7.06 0.63 15.57
C THR A 236 7.27 0.43 14.07
N SER A 237 7.75 1.46 13.40
CA SER A 237 8.22 1.43 12.02
C SER A 237 9.51 2.23 11.95
N PRO A 238 10.65 1.63 11.56
CA PRO A 238 11.87 2.39 11.39
C PRO A 238 11.73 3.32 10.17
N PRO A 239 12.38 4.49 10.18
CA PRO A 239 12.20 5.52 9.14
C PRO A 239 12.65 5.10 7.75
N VAL A 240 13.31 3.94 7.61
CA VAL A 240 13.82 3.40 6.34
C VAL A 240 12.97 2.24 5.81
N ALA A 241 11.93 1.81 6.51
CA ALA A 241 11.05 0.72 6.08
C ALA A 241 9.89 1.24 5.20
N VAL A 242 10.24 1.85 4.07
CA VAL A 242 9.31 2.32 3.04
C VAL A 242 9.62 1.62 1.72
N PHE A 243 8.65 1.00 1.06
CA PHE A 243 8.91 0.10 -0.07
C PHE A 243 8.19 0.52 -1.34
N PRO A 244 8.90 0.78 -2.45
CA PRO A 244 8.26 1.12 -3.71
C PRO A 244 7.30 0.02 -4.20
N HIS A 245 6.04 0.40 -4.43
CA HIS A 245 4.94 -0.48 -4.82
C HIS A 245 4.26 0.03 -6.10
N PRO A 246 4.72 -0.40 -7.29
CA PRO A 246 4.12 0.03 -8.57
C PRO A 246 2.66 -0.44 -8.72
N LEU A 247 1.75 0.46 -9.08
CA LEU A 247 0.34 0.14 -9.33
C LEU A 247 -0.01 0.09 -10.82
N ALA A 248 -1.07 -0.64 -11.15
CA ALA A 248 -1.56 -0.87 -12.50
C ALA A 248 -1.97 0.42 -13.21
N SER A 249 -1.59 0.48 -14.48
CA SER A 249 -1.99 1.51 -15.41
C SER A 249 -3.45 1.37 -15.87
N ASP A 250 -4.02 0.17 -15.80
CA ASP A 250 -5.31 -0.22 -16.37
C ASP A 250 -6.30 -0.72 -15.31
N LEU A 251 -6.30 -0.13 -14.11
CA LEU A 251 -7.19 -0.57 -13.04
C LEU A 251 -8.66 -0.24 -13.32
N SER A 252 -9.47 -1.28 -13.58
CA SER A 252 -10.91 -1.12 -13.76
C SER A 252 -11.61 -0.81 -12.44
N PHE A 253 -12.75 -0.11 -12.52
CA PHE A 253 -13.58 0.21 -11.35
C PHE A 253 -13.96 -1.05 -10.55
N SER A 254 -14.29 -2.17 -11.22
CA SER A 254 -14.64 -3.41 -10.52
C SER A 254 -13.48 -3.98 -9.70
N ARG A 255 -12.24 -3.85 -10.17
CA ARG A 255 -11.05 -4.32 -9.43
C ARG A 255 -10.75 -3.42 -8.25
N TYR A 256 -10.82 -2.11 -8.47
CA TYR A 256 -10.70 -1.11 -7.41
C TYR A 256 -11.81 -1.27 -6.35
N TRP A 257 -13.06 -1.45 -6.75
CA TRP A 257 -14.18 -1.69 -5.84
C TRP A 257 -13.96 -2.95 -5.00
N ASN A 258 -13.46 -4.03 -5.61
CA ASN A 258 -13.10 -5.23 -4.87
C ASN A 258 -11.93 -4.98 -3.89
N TYR A 259 -10.94 -4.18 -4.27
CA TYR A 259 -9.87 -3.75 -3.37
C TYR A 259 -10.42 -2.97 -2.18
N LEU A 260 -11.18 -1.90 -2.41
CA LEU A 260 -11.77 -1.07 -1.35
C LEU A 260 -12.69 -1.92 -0.44
N ARG A 261 -13.37 -2.90 -1.02
CA ARG A 261 -14.18 -3.88 -0.28
C ARG A 261 -13.34 -4.74 0.65
N LYS A 262 -12.16 -5.22 0.24
CA LYS A 262 -11.24 -5.94 1.14
C LYS A 262 -10.82 -5.03 2.30
N GLN A 263 -10.47 -3.78 1.99
CA GLN A 263 -10.05 -2.78 2.98
C GLN A 263 -11.12 -2.43 4.01
N THR A 264 -12.40 -2.48 3.65
CA THR A 264 -13.48 -2.30 4.63
C THR A 264 -13.91 -3.60 5.30
N PHE A 265 -13.72 -4.75 4.63
CA PHE A 265 -14.09 -6.05 5.16
C PHE A 265 -13.22 -6.48 6.35
N VAL A 266 -11.95 -6.06 6.42
CA VAL A 266 -11.08 -6.33 7.58
C VAL A 266 -11.69 -5.81 8.88
N LEU A 267 -12.46 -4.71 8.84
CA LEU A 267 -13.13 -4.15 10.03
C LEU A 267 -14.26 -5.04 10.56
N GLU A 268 -14.79 -5.94 9.73
CA GLU A 268 -15.79 -6.93 10.16
C GLU A 268 -15.16 -8.11 10.92
N SER A 269 -13.86 -8.35 10.77
CA SER A 269 -13.13 -9.39 11.49
C SER A 269 -12.69 -8.89 12.86
N TYR A 270 -12.90 -9.69 13.92
CA TYR A 270 -12.45 -9.33 15.27
C TYR A 270 -12.20 -10.55 16.15
N VAL A 271 -11.28 -10.40 17.11
CA VAL A 271 -10.89 -11.48 18.03
C VAL A 271 -11.44 -11.33 19.45
N SER A 272 -11.85 -10.10 19.82
CA SER A 272 -12.41 -9.80 21.13
C SER A 272 -13.52 -8.75 21.04
N LYS A 273 -14.33 -8.63 22.11
CA LYS A 273 -15.40 -7.61 22.18
C LYS A 273 -14.83 -6.19 22.13
N VAL A 274 -13.65 -5.97 22.72
CA VAL A 274 -12.96 -4.66 22.67
C VAL A 274 -12.57 -4.33 21.24
N ASN A 275 -11.95 -5.28 20.53
CA ASN A 275 -11.61 -5.13 19.12
C ASN A 275 -12.85 -4.86 18.26
N TRP A 276 -13.96 -5.56 18.50
CA TRP A 276 -15.22 -5.30 17.81
C TRP A 276 -15.70 -3.85 18.03
N ILE A 277 -15.75 -3.37 19.28
CA ILE A 277 -16.13 -1.98 19.61
C ILE A 277 -15.20 -1.00 18.89
N MET A 278 -13.88 -1.24 18.93
CA MET A 278 -12.89 -0.39 18.25
C MET A 278 -13.12 -0.35 16.75
N ASN A 279 -13.36 -1.49 16.09
CA ASN A 279 -13.65 -1.54 14.66
C ASN A 279 -14.95 -0.80 14.33
N ARG A 280 -15.99 -0.91 15.18
CA ARG A 280 -17.25 -0.14 14.99
C ARG A 280 -17.04 1.35 15.17
N ALA A 281 -16.24 1.76 16.16
CA ALA A 281 -15.88 3.16 16.37
C ALA A 281 -15.07 3.71 15.19
N LEU A 282 -14.07 2.95 14.72
CA LEU A 282 -13.25 3.32 13.56
C LEU A 282 -14.10 3.48 12.31
N PHE A 283 -15.04 2.55 12.07
CA PHE A 283 -16.03 2.64 11.01
C PHE A 283 -16.88 3.91 11.13
N GLY A 284 -17.46 4.19 12.30
CA GLY A 284 -18.29 5.38 12.51
C GLY A 284 -17.54 6.70 12.33
N VAL A 285 -16.30 6.78 12.82
CA VAL A 285 -15.42 7.95 12.67
C VAL A 285 -15.03 8.15 11.22
N HIS A 286 -14.56 7.11 10.52
CA HIS A 286 -14.24 7.22 9.09
C HIS A 286 -15.46 7.61 8.27
N PHE A 287 -16.63 7.01 8.55
CA PHE A 287 -17.87 7.36 7.88
C PHE A 287 -18.17 8.87 7.98
N TYR A 288 -18.13 9.39 9.21
CA TYR A 288 -18.39 10.80 9.48
C TYR A 288 -17.35 11.71 8.82
N LEU A 289 -16.06 11.40 8.96
CA LEU A 289 -14.98 12.21 8.41
C LEU A 289 -14.97 12.19 6.87
N SER A 290 -15.19 11.03 6.25
CA SER A 290 -15.14 10.90 4.80
C SER A 290 -16.29 11.64 4.10
N TRP A 291 -17.55 11.44 4.53
CA TRP A 291 -18.65 12.23 3.96
C TRP A 291 -18.61 13.68 4.45
N GLY A 292 -18.14 13.95 5.67
CA GLY A 292 -17.88 15.29 6.16
C GLY A 292 -16.84 16.04 5.30
N PHE A 293 -15.86 15.33 4.74
CA PHE A 293 -14.89 15.86 3.79
C PHE A 293 -15.50 16.14 2.41
N VAL A 294 -16.34 15.24 1.90
CA VAL A 294 -16.94 15.37 0.55
C VAL A 294 -18.05 16.45 0.51
N CYS A 295 -18.87 16.57 1.55
CA CYS A 295 -20.02 17.49 1.60
C CYS A 295 -19.68 18.95 1.27
N PRO A 296 -18.61 19.57 1.81
CA PRO A 296 -18.19 20.93 1.47
C PRO A 296 -17.96 21.16 -0.02
N TYR A 297 -17.43 20.17 -0.76
CA TYR A 297 -17.21 20.29 -2.20
C TYR A 297 -18.53 20.28 -2.99
N VAL A 298 -19.50 19.48 -2.55
CA VAL A 298 -20.86 19.50 -3.12
C VAL A 298 -21.50 20.88 -2.90
N MET A 299 -21.39 21.42 -1.68
CA MET A 299 -21.89 22.76 -1.37
C MET A 299 -21.17 23.86 -2.14
N ALA A 300 -19.86 23.72 -2.36
CA ALA A 300 -19.09 24.65 -3.17
C ALA A 300 -19.58 24.71 -4.62
N LEU A 301 -19.89 23.56 -5.23
CA LEU A 301 -20.49 23.50 -6.56
C LEU A 301 -21.84 24.21 -6.62
N VAL A 302 -22.69 24.02 -5.60
CA VAL A 302 -23.99 24.71 -5.50
C VAL A 302 -23.79 26.23 -5.44
N HIS A 303 -22.87 26.71 -4.60
CA HIS A 303 -22.58 28.15 -4.49
C HIS A 303 -22.05 28.73 -5.81
N ILE A 304 -21.11 28.05 -6.47
CA ILE A 304 -20.58 28.48 -7.77
C ILE A 304 -21.69 28.52 -8.82
N ALA A 305 -22.50 27.46 -8.93
CA ALA A 305 -23.61 27.40 -9.89
C ALA A 305 -24.66 28.49 -9.63
N THR A 306 -24.96 28.77 -8.37
CA THR A 306 -25.87 29.84 -7.94
C THR A 306 -25.32 31.21 -8.37
N THR A 307 -24.04 31.49 -8.12
CA THR A 307 -23.39 32.75 -8.54
C THR A 307 -23.37 32.90 -10.06
N LEU A 308 -23.05 31.84 -10.82
CA LEU A 308 -23.05 31.87 -12.28
C LEU A 308 -24.44 32.11 -12.87
N ARG A 309 -25.50 31.66 -12.17
CA ARG A 309 -26.90 31.81 -12.61
C ARG A 309 -27.55 33.11 -12.14
N ALA A 310 -26.99 33.79 -11.14
CA ALA A 310 -27.51 35.03 -10.58
C ALA A 310 -27.79 36.15 -11.62
N PRO A 311 -26.99 36.33 -12.69
CA PRO A 311 -27.30 37.31 -13.73
C PRO A 311 -28.59 37.05 -14.51
N TYR A 312 -29.09 35.80 -14.50
CA TYR A 312 -30.21 35.34 -15.33
C TYR A 312 -31.49 35.07 -14.52
N SER A 313 -31.51 35.33 -13.22
CA SER A 313 -32.69 35.13 -12.37
C SER A 313 -32.68 36.06 -11.15
N ALA A 314 -33.75 36.84 -10.98
CA ALA A 314 -33.91 37.75 -9.84
C ALA A 314 -33.90 37.04 -8.48
N ILE A 315 -34.53 35.86 -8.39
CA ILE A 315 -34.57 35.02 -7.18
C ILE A 315 -33.17 34.51 -6.83
N VAL A 316 -32.41 34.07 -7.84
CA VAL A 316 -31.05 33.56 -7.64
C VAL A 316 -30.08 34.70 -7.32
N LYS A 317 -30.32 35.90 -7.85
CA LYS A 317 -29.54 37.10 -7.55
C LYS A 317 -29.64 37.50 -6.09
N GLU A 318 -30.84 37.40 -5.50
CA GLU A 318 -31.05 37.64 -4.07
C GLU A 318 -30.33 36.60 -3.20
N ALA A 319 -30.44 35.32 -3.56
CA ALA A 319 -29.73 34.22 -2.87
C ALA A 319 -28.20 34.31 -2.98
N ALA A 320 -27.67 34.71 -4.15
CA ALA A 320 -26.24 34.90 -4.39
C ALA A 320 -25.66 36.13 -3.66
N GLY A 321 -26.50 37.09 -3.27
CA GLY A 321 -26.11 38.25 -2.46
C GLY A 321 -25.67 37.90 -1.03
N SER A 322 -25.92 36.67 -0.58
CA SER A 322 -25.41 36.16 0.71
C SER A 322 -23.87 36.00 0.65
N SER A 323 -23.16 37.00 1.17
CA SER A 323 -21.69 37.18 1.03
C SER A 323 -20.81 36.07 1.65
N CYS A 324 -21.40 35.07 2.32
CA CYS A 324 -20.66 34.02 3.03
C CYS A 324 -20.27 32.84 2.12
N GLY A 325 -21.14 32.45 1.18
CA GLY A 325 -20.96 31.22 0.39
C GLY A 325 -19.68 31.22 -0.43
N LEU A 326 -19.43 32.26 -1.22
CA LEU A 326 -18.22 32.37 -2.03
C LEU A 326 -16.94 32.50 -1.19
N LYS A 327 -17.02 33.10 0.00
CA LYS A 327 -15.88 33.15 0.93
C LYS A 327 -15.50 31.75 1.43
N LEU A 328 -16.49 30.93 1.75
CA LEU A 328 -16.27 29.52 2.12
C LEU A 328 -15.71 28.70 0.97
N VAL A 329 -16.18 28.92 -0.26
CA VAL A 329 -15.61 28.30 -1.48
C VAL A 329 -14.13 28.67 -1.63
N SER A 330 -13.79 29.94 -1.49
CA SER A 330 -12.40 30.40 -1.56
C SER A 330 -11.52 29.79 -0.46
N PHE A 331 -12.04 29.69 0.77
CA PHE A 331 -11.32 29.04 1.86
C PHE A 331 -11.09 27.55 1.60
N LEU A 332 -12.13 26.83 1.15
CA LEU A 332 -12.03 25.42 0.77
C LEU A 332 -10.99 25.20 -0.33
N LEU A 333 -10.96 26.08 -1.35
CA LEU A 333 -9.95 26.05 -2.40
C LEU A 333 -8.54 26.21 -1.84
N ILE A 334 -8.30 27.17 -0.94
CA ILE A 334 -6.99 27.37 -0.30
C ILE A 334 -6.56 26.13 0.50
N CYS A 335 -7.48 25.55 1.28
CA CYS A 335 -7.22 24.31 2.02
C CYS A 335 -6.84 23.17 1.08
N THR A 336 -7.62 22.98 0.01
CA THR A 336 -7.37 21.94 -1.02
C THR A 336 -5.99 22.11 -1.64
N LEU A 337 -5.62 23.33 -2.03
CA LEU A 337 -4.30 23.60 -2.61
C LEU A 337 -3.17 23.32 -1.61
N THR A 338 -3.37 23.65 -0.34
CA THR A 338 -2.39 23.40 0.72
C THR A 338 -2.20 21.90 0.96
N GLU A 339 -3.29 21.13 0.93
CA GLU A 339 -3.28 19.68 1.05
C GLU A 339 -2.54 19.01 -0.12
N LEU A 340 -2.88 19.36 -1.36
CA LEU A 340 -2.22 18.80 -2.55
C LEU A 340 -0.72 19.12 -2.58
N VAL A 341 -0.32 20.35 -2.22
CA VAL A 341 1.11 20.69 -2.10
C VAL A 341 1.80 19.90 -0.98
N SER A 342 1.11 19.65 0.12
CA SER A 342 1.62 18.81 1.23
C SER A 342 1.82 17.37 0.79
N MET A 343 0.83 16.78 0.10
CA MET A 343 0.89 15.42 -0.46
C MET A 343 2.02 15.30 -1.47
N TRP A 344 2.10 16.23 -2.43
CA TRP A 344 3.20 16.30 -3.39
C TRP A 344 4.58 16.26 -2.71
N ASN A 345 4.75 17.08 -1.68
CA ASN A 345 6.00 17.20 -0.96
C ASN A 345 6.35 15.93 -0.18
N LEU A 346 5.36 15.30 0.45
CA LEU A 346 5.54 14.04 1.17
C LEU A 346 6.01 12.94 0.22
N THR A 347 5.28 12.72 -0.87
CA THR A 347 5.60 11.72 -1.89
C THR A 347 6.95 11.97 -2.53
N ARG A 348 7.31 13.23 -2.77
CA ARG A 348 8.64 13.62 -3.23
C ARG A 348 9.74 13.12 -2.28
N VAL A 349 9.55 13.33 -0.97
CA VAL A 349 10.53 12.96 0.06
C VAL A 349 10.63 11.44 0.17
N GLU A 350 9.52 10.72 0.12
CA GLU A 350 9.50 9.24 0.18
C GLU A 350 10.15 8.60 -1.04
N ILE A 351 9.88 9.11 -2.24
CA ILE A 351 10.58 8.66 -3.47
C ILE A 351 12.09 8.90 -3.34
N GLN A 352 12.49 10.10 -2.87
CA GLN A 352 13.91 10.40 -2.67
C GLN A 352 14.55 9.45 -1.64
N LEU A 353 13.83 9.11 -0.58
CA LEU A 353 14.30 8.16 0.43
C LEU A 353 14.45 6.76 -0.17
N CYS A 354 13.45 6.25 -0.88
CA CYS A 354 13.51 4.95 -1.55
C CYS A 354 14.70 4.85 -2.52
N ASN A 355 14.91 5.88 -3.33
CA ASN A 355 16.05 5.95 -4.26
C ASN A 355 17.40 5.95 -3.54
N MET A 356 17.48 6.60 -2.37
CA MET A 356 18.70 6.61 -1.55
C MET A 356 18.95 5.27 -0.86
N LEU A 357 17.90 4.55 -0.48
CA LEU A 357 17.97 3.25 0.19
C LEU A 357 18.33 2.10 -0.77
N SER A 358 18.10 2.29 -2.07
CA SER A 358 18.43 1.31 -3.11
C SER A 358 19.17 1.99 -4.28
N PRO A 359 20.42 2.43 -4.09
CA PRO A 359 21.17 3.21 -5.11
C PRO A 359 21.44 2.44 -6.41
N GLU A 360 21.55 1.11 -6.34
CA GLU A 360 21.73 0.24 -7.53
C GLU A 360 20.41 -0.12 -8.21
N GLY A 361 19.28 0.18 -7.57
CA GLY A 361 17.95 -0.13 -8.07
C GLY A 361 17.47 0.86 -9.14
N PRO A 362 16.39 0.50 -9.87
CA PRO A 362 15.71 1.42 -10.77
C PRO A 362 15.28 2.67 -10.01
N GLN A 363 15.68 3.85 -10.51
CA GLN A 363 15.33 5.12 -9.90
C GLN A 363 13.87 5.48 -10.21
N ASP A 364 13.08 5.67 -9.15
CA ASP A 364 11.70 6.13 -9.26
C ASP A 364 11.66 7.67 -9.30
N SER A 365 10.63 8.25 -9.92
CA SER A 365 10.50 9.71 -9.98
C SER A 365 9.05 10.14 -10.02
N LEU A 366 8.76 11.35 -9.53
CA LEU A 366 7.41 11.95 -9.62
C LEU A 366 6.92 12.15 -11.06
N ARG A 367 7.78 12.02 -12.07
CA ARG A 367 7.37 12.07 -13.48
C ARG A 367 6.56 10.85 -13.91
N SER A 368 6.60 9.75 -13.16
CA SER A 368 5.76 8.58 -13.45
C SER A 368 4.29 8.80 -13.11
N TYR A 369 3.99 9.80 -12.28
CA TYR A 369 2.64 10.18 -11.89
C TYR A 369 2.05 11.06 -12.99
N ASN A 370 0.87 10.68 -13.48
CA ASN A 370 0.05 11.53 -14.33
C ASN A 370 -0.71 12.57 -13.48
N TRP A 371 -0.10 13.74 -13.29
CA TRP A 371 -0.70 14.79 -12.48
C TRP A 371 -1.95 15.46 -13.09
N GLY A 372 -2.39 15.05 -14.29
CA GLY A 372 -3.61 15.58 -14.90
C GLY A 372 -3.46 17.05 -15.28
N LEU A 373 -2.67 17.34 -16.31
CA LEU A 373 -2.52 18.69 -16.83
C LEU A 373 -3.83 19.13 -17.52
N VAL A 374 -4.56 20.09 -16.94
CA VAL A 374 -5.51 20.90 -17.71
C VAL A 374 -4.67 21.93 -18.47
N SER A 375 -4.15 21.54 -19.63
CA SER A 375 -3.41 22.48 -20.49
C SER A 375 -4.38 23.50 -21.08
N ALA A 376 -4.43 24.71 -20.50
CA ALA A 376 -4.72 25.89 -21.29
C ALA A 376 -3.47 26.17 -22.13
N SER A 377 -3.53 25.87 -23.43
CA SER A 377 -2.42 26.07 -24.35
C SER A 377 -2.04 27.55 -24.44
N SER A 378 -0.94 27.94 -23.82
CA SER A 378 -0.16 29.10 -24.27
C SER A 378 1.28 28.67 -24.53
N LYS A 379 1.70 28.76 -25.79
CA LYS A 379 3.08 28.47 -26.26
C LYS A 379 4.10 29.17 -25.35
N ALA A 380 5.01 28.43 -24.72
CA ALA A 380 6.17 29.00 -24.06
C ALA A 380 7.34 29.07 -25.06
N PRO A 381 8.03 30.22 -25.21
CA PRO A 381 9.29 30.29 -25.94
C PRO A 381 10.43 29.75 -25.07
N THR A 382 11.37 29.08 -25.73
CA THR A 382 12.59 28.50 -25.16
C THR A 382 13.63 29.56 -24.80
N GLN A 383 14.40 29.27 -23.74
CA GLN A 383 15.50 30.01 -23.10
C GLN A 383 15.07 31.11 -22.11
N TYR A 384 15.48 30.99 -20.83
CA TYR A 384 16.21 32.04 -20.11
C TYR A 384 16.86 31.52 -18.80
N SER A 385 17.91 32.24 -18.40
CA SER A 385 18.92 31.94 -17.37
C SER A 385 18.45 32.23 -15.93
N PHE A 386 19.06 31.51 -14.98
CA PHE A 386 18.69 31.29 -13.57
C PHE A 386 18.75 32.51 -12.61
N ARG A 387 18.75 33.77 -13.07
CA ARG A 387 19.06 34.93 -12.20
C ARG A 387 17.98 35.96 -11.95
N HIS A 388 16.79 35.87 -12.54
CA HIS A 388 15.67 36.77 -12.22
C HIS A 388 14.39 35.98 -11.98
N LEU A 389 14.18 35.54 -10.74
CA LEU A 389 12.93 34.95 -10.27
C LEU A 389 12.26 35.93 -9.29
N CYS A 390 11.62 36.95 -9.85
CA CYS A 390 10.67 37.78 -9.12
C CYS A 390 9.35 37.02 -8.93
N ARG A 391 8.77 37.18 -7.74
CA ARG A 391 7.64 36.47 -7.10
C ARG A 391 6.37 36.16 -7.93
N HIS A 392 6.21 36.65 -9.16
CA HIS A 392 4.95 36.53 -9.90
C HIS A 392 4.89 35.36 -10.89
N ASP A 393 6.03 34.94 -11.46
CA ASP A 393 6.05 33.87 -12.46
C ASP A 393 6.03 32.45 -11.84
N LEU A 394 6.48 32.32 -10.59
CA LEU A 394 6.41 31.04 -9.87
C LEU A 394 4.95 30.64 -9.58
N LEU A 395 4.08 31.60 -9.26
CA LEU A 395 2.67 31.33 -8.99
C LEU A 395 1.92 30.85 -10.24
N ASN A 396 2.21 31.41 -11.42
CA ASN A 396 1.55 31.00 -12.66
C ASN A 396 2.02 29.61 -13.17
N TYR A 397 3.26 29.20 -12.90
CA TYR A 397 3.74 27.86 -13.22
C TYR A 397 3.36 26.80 -12.17
N VAL A 398 3.22 27.20 -10.90
CA VAL A 398 2.80 26.30 -9.81
C VAL A 398 1.29 26.00 -9.84
N PHE A 399 0.46 26.88 -10.42
CA PHE A 399 -1.00 26.71 -10.42
C PHE A 399 -1.58 25.89 -11.59
N VAL A 400 -0.84 25.60 -12.67
CA VAL A 400 -1.41 25.02 -13.90
C VAL A 400 -1.12 23.51 -14.08
N GLY A 401 -0.48 22.89 -13.09
CA GLY A 401 -0.19 21.44 -13.07
C GLY A 401 -0.61 20.75 -11.79
N LEU A 402 -1.66 21.24 -11.13
CA LEU A 402 -2.11 20.67 -9.86
C LEU A 402 -2.70 19.28 -10.06
N GLU A 403 -2.41 18.42 -9.08
CA GLU A 403 -2.66 17.00 -8.96
C GLU A 403 -4.14 16.60 -9.10
N PHE A 404 -4.74 16.89 -10.24
CA PHE A 404 -6.18 16.76 -10.43
C PHE A 404 -6.63 15.31 -10.22
N GLN A 405 -5.81 14.34 -10.64
CA GLN A 405 -6.09 12.93 -10.39
C GLN A 405 -6.02 12.55 -8.92
N VAL A 406 -5.09 13.12 -8.14
CA VAL A 406 -5.03 12.92 -6.68
C VAL A 406 -6.26 13.53 -6.03
N PHE A 407 -6.59 14.78 -6.34
CA PHE A 407 -7.76 15.44 -5.77
C PHE A 407 -9.07 14.66 -6.05
N VAL A 408 -9.27 14.24 -7.30
CA VAL A 408 -10.45 13.44 -7.66
C VAL A 408 -10.42 12.09 -6.95
N ALA A 409 -9.26 11.45 -6.80
CA ALA A 409 -9.13 10.20 -6.06
C ALA A 409 -9.51 10.37 -4.58
N VAL A 410 -9.02 11.40 -3.89
CA VAL A 410 -9.38 11.71 -2.50
C VAL A 410 -10.91 11.82 -2.36
N LEU A 411 -11.57 12.54 -3.26
CA LEU A 411 -13.02 12.68 -3.23
C LEU A 411 -13.75 11.34 -3.49
N VAL A 412 -13.25 10.56 -4.44
CA VAL A 412 -13.85 9.27 -4.81
C VAL A 412 -13.70 8.25 -3.69
N ASP A 413 -12.51 8.10 -3.10
CA ASP A 413 -12.26 7.20 -1.98
C ASP A 413 -13.13 7.55 -0.78
N ASN A 414 -13.13 8.82 -0.38
CA ASN A 414 -13.93 9.28 0.76
C ASN A 414 -15.43 9.18 0.49
N PHE A 415 -15.88 9.30 -0.76
CA PHE A 415 -17.29 9.06 -1.08
C PHE A 415 -17.65 7.57 -1.04
N LEU A 416 -16.80 6.71 -1.60
CA LEU A 416 -17.07 5.28 -1.79
C LEU A 416 -16.80 4.44 -0.54
N TYR A 417 -15.87 4.85 0.34
CA TYR A 417 -15.50 4.09 1.53
C TYR A 417 -16.72 3.79 2.43
N PRO A 418 -17.57 4.78 2.80
CA PRO A 418 -18.80 4.52 3.54
C PRO A 418 -19.73 3.50 2.88
N ILE A 419 -19.91 3.59 1.56
CA ILE A 419 -20.76 2.68 0.78
C ILE A 419 -20.18 1.27 0.79
N SER A 420 -18.86 1.15 0.58
CA SER A 420 -18.12 -0.12 0.62
C SER A 420 -18.26 -0.79 1.98
N ALA A 421 -18.08 -0.02 3.06
CA ALA A 421 -18.13 -0.53 4.43
C ALA A 421 -19.56 -0.94 4.85
N ILE A 422 -20.60 -0.18 4.50
CA ILE A 422 -22.00 -0.62 4.64
C ILE A 422 -22.22 -1.95 3.91
N ARG A 423 -21.78 -2.02 2.66
CA ARG A 423 -21.91 -3.24 1.86
C ARG A 423 -21.17 -4.40 2.53
N SER A 424 -20.01 -4.16 3.16
CA SER A 424 -19.17 -5.19 3.80
C SER A 424 -19.87 -5.75 5.02
N HIS A 425 -20.41 -4.87 5.85
CA HIS A 425 -21.22 -5.20 7.01
C HIS A 425 -22.42 -6.10 6.68
N PHE A 426 -23.20 -5.77 5.65
CA PHE A 426 -24.38 -6.59 5.31
C PHE A 426 -24.03 -7.91 4.63
N SER A 427 -22.94 -7.95 3.88
CA SER A 427 -22.62 -9.14 3.07
C SER A 427 -21.91 -10.25 3.81
N GLN A 428 -21.14 -9.91 4.86
CA GLN A 428 -20.31 -10.84 5.63
C GLN A 428 -19.51 -11.83 4.77
N SER A 429 -19.16 -11.43 3.53
CA SER A 429 -18.39 -12.23 2.60
C SER A 429 -17.54 -11.37 1.66
N ILE A 430 -16.40 -11.91 1.27
CA ILE A 430 -15.47 -11.27 0.34
C ILE A 430 -14.76 -12.32 -0.51
N ASN A 431 -14.51 -11.98 -1.78
CA ASN A 431 -13.60 -12.76 -2.62
C ASN A 431 -12.22 -12.13 -2.53
N TRP A 432 -11.26 -12.94 -2.09
CA TRP A 432 -9.86 -12.60 -2.15
C TRP A 432 -9.13 -13.76 -2.79
N SER A 433 -8.62 -13.51 -4.01
CA SER A 433 -7.75 -14.44 -4.73
C SER A 433 -8.41 -15.70 -5.27
N GLY A 434 -9.70 -15.61 -5.62
CA GLY A 434 -10.47 -16.79 -6.02
C GLY A 434 -10.88 -17.65 -4.82
N ILE A 435 -10.58 -17.18 -3.60
CA ILE A 435 -11.04 -17.77 -2.35
C ILE A 435 -12.09 -16.84 -1.76
N ARG A 436 -13.29 -17.35 -1.56
CA ARG A 436 -14.38 -16.63 -0.95
C ARG A 436 -14.45 -16.96 0.53
N TYR A 437 -14.31 -15.94 1.36
CA TYR A 437 -14.37 -16.04 2.81
C TYR A 437 -15.73 -15.55 3.30
N TYR A 438 -16.31 -16.26 4.26
CA TYR A 438 -17.54 -15.86 4.94
C TYR A 438 -17.28 -15.69 6.42
N LEU A 439 -17.71 -14.56 6.97
CA LEU A 439 -17.60 -14.27 8.40
C LEU A 439 -18.89 -14.64 9.13
N ARG A 440 -18.73 -15.15 10.35
CA ARG A 440 -19.77 -15.27 11.36
C ARG A 440 -19.16 -14.87 12.69
N ASP A 441 -19.80 -13.93 13.39
CA ASP A 441 -19.32 -13.39 14.66
C ASP A 441 -17.86 -12.93 14.60
N GLY A 442 -17.51 -12.22 13.51
CA GLY A 442 -16.18 -11.67 13.28
C GLY A 442 -15.09 -12.67 12.91
N LYS A 443 -15.45 -13.93 12.69
CA LYS A 443 -14.51 -15.01 12.40
C LYS A 443 -14.84 -15.69 11.09
N ILE A 444 -13.82 -16.16 10.38
CA ILE A 444 -14.03 -17.02 9.21
C ILE A 444 -14.78 -18.28 9.64
N SER A 445 -15.93 -18.50 9.02
CA SER A 445 -16.83 -19.62 9.30
C SER A 445 -16.98 -20.58 8.12
N LYS A 446 -16.73 -20.08 6.91
CA LYS A 446 -16.76 -20.87 5.67
C LYS A 446 -15.74 -20.31 4.68
N ILE A 447 -15.11 -21.22 3.95
CA ILE A 447 -14.16 -20.92 2.88
C ILE A 447 -14.61 -21.68 1.63
N GLU A 448 -14.87 -20.97 0.54
CA GLU A 448 -15.17 -21.55 -0.76
C GLU A 448 -14.03 -21.25 -1.72
N ARG A 449 -13.53 -22.27 -2.42
CA ARG A 449 -12.49 -22.13 -3.44
C ARG A 449 -13.13 -22.39 -4.79
N GLU A 450 -13.15 -21.39 -5.66
CA GLU A 450 -13.66 -21.59 -7.01
C GLU A 450 -12.65 -22.42 -7.81
N ASN A 451 -13.08 -23.54 -8.40
CA ASN A 451 -12.24 -24.52 -9.13
C ASN A 451 -11.69 -24.00 -10.47
N SER A 452 -11.78 -22.70 -10.74
CA SER A 452 -11.30 -22.10 -11.98
C SER A 452 -10.01 -21.31 -11.73
N SER A 453 -8.97 -21.72 -12.44
CA SER A 453 -7.65 -21.10 -12.58
C SER A 453 -7.63 -19.63 -13.06
N LYS A 454 -8.70 -18.85 -12.87
CA LYS A 454 -8.90 -17.59 -13.61
C LYS A 454 -8.61 -16.30 -12.84
N TYR A 455 -8.63 -16.24 -11.52
CA TYR A 455 -8.29 -14.99 -10.80
C TYR A 455 -7.73 -15.27 -9.41
N THR A 456 -6.43 -14.99 -9.19
CA THR A 456 -5.74 -15.16 -7.89
C THR A 456 -5.01 -13.86 -7.51
N ASP A 457 -5.06 -13.45 -6.24
CA ASP A 457 -4.77 -12.06 -5.82
C ASP A 457 -4.38 -11.93 -4.33
N LEU A 458 -3.54 -12.82 -3.78
CA LEU A 458 -3.22 -12.76 -2.33
C LEU A 458 -2.38 -11.52 -1.99
N GLY A 459 -1.79 -10.87 -2.99
CA GLY A 459 -1.10 -9.58 -2.88
C GLY A 459 -1.30 -8.76 -4.15
N GLY A 460 -2.51 -8.26 -4.39
CA GLY A 460 -2.76 -7.24 -5.43
C GLY A 460 -2.35 -7.57 -6.88
N LYS A 461 -2.08 -8.83 -7.27
CA LYS A 461 -1.41 -9.24 -8.52
C LYS A 461 -2.01 -8.71 -9.81
N HIS A 462 -3.32 -8.53 -9.83
CA HIS A 462 -3.97 -7.90 -10.96
C HIS A 462 -3.98 -6.39 -10.83
N LEU A 463 -3.90 -5.80 -9.64
CA LEU A 463 -3.64 -4.36 -9.42
C LEU A 463 -2.28 -3.90 -10.00
N TYR A 464 -1.56 -4.72 -10.77
CA TYR A 464 -0.31 -4.39 -11.47
C TYR A 464 -0.49 -4.34 -13.00
N GLY A 465 0.22 -3.41 -13.63
CA GLY A 465 0.00 -3.06 -15.04
C GLY A 465 0.98 -3.77 -15.97
N LYS A 466 0.57 -3.93 -17.24
CA LYS A 466 1.50 -4.23 -18.34
C LYS A 466 2.18 -2.93 -18.78
N LYS A 467 3.50 -2.93 -18.94
CA LYS A 467 4.18 -1.84 -19.65
C LYS A 467 3.80 -1.89 -21.13
N THR A 468 2.92 -0.98 -21.56
CA THR A 468 2.75 -0.65 -22.98
C THR A 468 2.87 0.86 -23.17
N TYR A 469 3.96 1.30 -23.79
CA TYR A 469 3.99 2.55 -24.56
C TYR A 469 3.64 2.20 -26.01
N PRO A 470 2.78 2.98 -26.71
CA PRO A 470 3.16 4.31 -27.18
C PRO A 470 2.10 5.42 -26.97
N ALA A 471 2.57 6.65 -27.15
CA ALA A 471 1.90 7.92 -26.86
C ALA A 471 0.70 8.26 -27.78
N GLY A 472 -0.18 9.12 -27.26
CA GLY A 472 -0.90 10.09 -28.10
C GLY A 472 -2.39 9.87 -28.37
N LYS A 473 -3.23 9.60 -27.36
CA LYS A 473 -4.70 9.72 -27.52
C LYS A 473 -5.33 10.48 -26.35
N SER A 474 -6.13 11.50 -26.67
CA SER A 474 -6.85 12.33 -25.70
C SER A 474 -8.01 11.56 -25.06
N LEU A 475 -8.41 12.00 -23.86
CA LEU A 475 -9.48 11.43 -23.03
C LEU A 475 -10.82 11.22 -23.77
N LEU A 476 -11.11 12.05 -24.77
CA LEU A 476 -12.32 11.97 -25.61
C LEU A 476 -12.30 10.78 -26.59
N GLY A 477 -11.12 10.26 -26.93
CA GLY A 477 -10.99 9.06 -27.76
C GLY A 477 -11.32 7.76 -27.04
N TYR A 478 -11.26 7.74 -25.70
CA TYR A 478 -11.62 6.56 -24.90
C TYR A 478 -13.14 6.39 -24.76
N LEU A 479 -13.89 7.51 -24.73
CA LEU A 479 -15.36 7.48 -24.61
C LEU A 479 -16.06 7.14 -25.92
N SER A 480 -15.45 7.37 -27.08
CA SER A 480 -16.04 7.02 -28.39
C SER A 480 -15.85 5.54 -28.78
N ILE A 481 -14.87 4.85 -28.21
CA ILE A 481 -14.61 3.43 -28.50
C ILE A 481 -15.65 2.52 -27.82
N SER A 482 -16.21 2.90 -26.67
CA SER A 482 -17.19 2.07 -25.95
C SER A 482 -18.56 2.00 -26.65
N LEU A 483 -18.91 2.98 -27.50
CA LEU A 483 -20.14 2.94 -28.30
C LEU A 483 -19.97 2.22 -29.65
N ALA A 484 -18.81 2.33 -30.30
CA ALA A 484 -18.58 1.70 -31.60
C ALA A 484 -18.41 0.17 -31.53
N GLN A 485 -17.95 -0.37 -30.39
CA GLN A 485 -17.78 -1.82 -30.20
C GLN A 485 -19.07 -2.57 -29.81
N TRP A 486 -20.21 -1.88 -29.71
CA TRP A 486 -21.50 -2.52 -29.44
C TRP A 486 -22.20 -3.08 -30.70
N HIS A 487 -21.69 -2.78 -31.90
CA HIS A 487 -22.37 -3.08 -33.18
C HIS A 487 -21.60 -3.95 -34.19
N GLN A 488 -20.68 -4.82 -33.73
CA GLN A 488 -19.99 -5.76 -34.62
C GLN A 488 -20.08 -7.21 -34.07
N PRO A 489 -20.68 -8.16 -34.80
CA PRO A 489 -20.76 -9.55 -34.36
C PRO A 489 -19.37 -10.20 -34.41
N LYS A 490 -19.03 -10.94 -33.34
CA LYS A 490 -17.78 -11.68 -33.19
C LYS A 490 -17.63 -12.73 -34.30
N LYS A 491 -16.59 -12.60 -35.13
CA LYS A 491 -16.04 -13.75 -35.87
C LYS A 491 -15.02 -14.45 -34.97
N TYR A 492 -15.29 -15.72 -34.70
CA TYR A 492 -14.31 -16.70 -34.28
C TYR A 492 -13.46 -17.06 -35.50
N ASP A 493 -12.15 -17.24 -35.32
CA ASP A 493 -11.35 -18.10 -36.18
C ASP A 493 -10.26 -18.81 -35.36
N VAL A 494 -9.93 -19.98 -35.90
CA VAL A 494 -9.33 -21.22 -35.38
C VAL A 494 -7.93 -21.10 -34.79
#